data_AF-A0A3P9CKI7-F1
#
_entry.id   AF-A0A3P9CKI7-F1
#
_cell.length_a   1.000
_cell.length_b   1.000
_cell.length_c   1.000
_cell.angle_alpha   90.00
_cell.angle_beta   90.00
_cell.angle_gamma   90.00
#
_symmetry.space_group_name_H-M   'P 1'
#
loop_
_entity.id
_entity.type
_entity.pdbx_description
1 polymer ?
#
loop_
_entity_poly.entity_id
_entity_poly.type
_entity_poly.pdbx_seq_one_letter_code
_entity_poly.pdbx_strand_id
1 'polypeptide(L)'
;MEYMQAPASSSQGNILCCTCGVPIAPNPANMCVACLRTQVDISEGIPKQVTVHFCKQCERYLQPPATWVQCALESRELLALCLKKLKSSMSKVRLIDAGFLWTEPHSKRIKMKLTIQKEVMNGAILQQVFVVEFVIQSQMCDDCHRVEAKDFWKAVVQVRQKTVHKKTFYYLEQLILKHKLHQNALNIKEIHEGIDFYYGSKQHAQKMVDFLQCTVPCRSKASQRLISHDIHSNTYNYKSTFSMEIVPVCKDNVVCLSPRLAQSLGNMGQVCVCIRVTSTIHLIDPRTLQIAEVDGNTYWRNPFNGLFNPSQLEEFIVMDTDIIRDQKLGAGAGMRSNKHTLAEVWVQKTSEMNTSQQYHCRTFLGHLLNIGDLVLGFDFANSNINDEYLNKMNPHHVPDVVLIKKSYDRSRRVKRRNWKLQEMARDREGMDTDDERQYQDFLEDLEEDEALRKNVNIFRDASKIPVESDTDDDGAPRVSLAEMLEELSLTDATGGEGADMMTD
;
A
#
# COMPACT_ATOMS: atom_id res chain seq x y z
N MET A 1 -42.06 59.91 -40.57
CA MET A 1 -41.86 60.45 -39.21
C MET A 1 -41.33 59.28 -38.39
N GLU A 2 -40.14 59.26 -37.82
CA GLU A 2 -39.21 60.31 -37.40
C GLU A 2 -37.78 59.85 -37.74
N TYR A 3 -36.97 60.72 -38.33
CA TYR A 3 -35.53 60.46 -38.45
C TYR A 3 -34.89 60.79 -37.10
N MET A 4 -34.34 59.79 -36.42
CA MET A 4 -33.53 59.99 -35.22
C MET A 4 -32.33 60.88 -35.55
N GLN A 5 -32.24 62.05 -34.91
CA GLN A 5 -31.08 62.92 -34.97
C GLN A 5 -29.86 62.21 -34.37
N ALA A 6 -28.75 62.20 -35.11
CA ALA A 6 -27.45 61.80 -34.59
C ALA A 6 -27.05 62.72 -33.42
N PRO A 7 -26.47 62.20 -32.32
CA PRO A 7 -26.08 63.03 -31.19
C PRO A 7 -24.98 64.01 -31.60
N ALA A 8 -25.10 65.26 -31.13
CA ALA A 8 -24.13 66.32 -31.38
C ALA A 8 -22.74 65.91 -30.89
N SER A 9 -21.75 65.95 -31.79
CA SER A 9 -20.34 65.74 -31.46
C SER A 9 -19.85 66.90 -30.58
N SER A 10 -19.73 66.67 -29.28
CA SER A 10 -19.07 67.60 -28.36
C SER A 10 -17.61 67.79 -28.81
N SER A 11 -17.26 68.96 -29.33
CA SER A 11 -15.87 69.32 -29.60
C SER A 11 -15.14 69.46 -28.26
N GLN A 12 -14.37 68.46 -27.86
CA GLN A 12 -13.47 68.59 -26.72
C GLN A 12 -12.44 69.67 -27.05
N GLY A 13 -12.44 70.77 -26.30
CA GLY A 13 -11.47 71.84 -26.48
C GLY A 13 -10.07 71.32 -26.13
N ASN A 14 -9.08 71.58 -27.00
CA ASN A 14 -7.69 71.21 -26.73
C ASN A 14 -7.02 72.25 -25.81
N ILE A 15 -6.26 71.79 -24.83
CA ILE A 15 -5.37 72.61 -24.00
C ILE A 15 -3.92 72.45 -24.48
N LEU A 16 -3.04 73.43 -24.19
CA LEU A 16 -1.61 73.30 -24.49
C LEU A 16 -0.91 72.63 -23.30
N CYS A 17 0.01 71.70 -23.58
CA CYS A 17 0.88 71.11 -22.56
C CYS A 17 1.74 72.19 -21.89
N CYS A 18 1.78 72.20 -20.55
CA CYS A 18 2.50 73.23 -19.78
C CYS A 18 4.03 73.23 -19.96
N THR A 19 4.62 72.15 -20.50
CA THR A 19 6.08 72.03 -20.70
C THR A 19 6.53 72.22 -22.15
N CYS A 20 5.79 71.64 -23.11
CA CYS A 20 6.21 71.61 -24.52
C CYS A 20 5.27 72.33 -25.49
N GLY A 21 4.13 72.84 -25.01
CA GLY A 21 3.19 73.61 -25.85
C GLY A 21 2.42 72.80 -26.90
N VAL A 22 2.50 71.47 -26.88
CA VAL A 22 1.73 70.60 -27.80
C VAL A 22 0.23 70.62 -27.43
N PRO A 23 -0.70 70.74 -28.39
CA PRO A 23 -2.13 70.67 -28.13
C PRO A 23 -2.54 69.24 -27.72
N ILE A 24 -3.20 69.13 -26.57
CA ILE A 24 -3.67 67.87 -25.96
C ILE A 24 -5.13 67.96 -25.55
N ALA A 25 -5.81 66.82 -25.43
CA ALA A 25 -7.10 66.76 -24.76
C ALA A 25 -6.94 67.10 -23.27
N PRO A 26 -7.92 67.76 -22.62
CA PRO A 26 -7.83 68.14 -21.22
C PRO A 26 -7.60 66.91 -20.33
N ASN A 27 -6.50 66.92 -19.57
CA ASN A 27 -6.17 65.87 -18.61
C ASN A 27 -5.83 66.49 -17.24
N PRO A 28 -6.04 65.76 -16.13
CA PRO A 28 -5.82 66.30 -14.78
C PRO A 28 -4.38 66.74 -14.50
N ALA A 29 -3.41 66.28 -15.30
CA ALA A 29 -2.00 66.66 -15.18
C ALA A 29 -1.60 67.89 -16.03
N ASN A 30 -2.45 68.38 -16.93
CA ASN A 30 -2.16 69.45 -17.91
C ASN A 30 -0.86 69.27 -18.71
N MET A 31 -0.41 68.02 -18.86
CA MET A 31 0.85 67.62 -19.48
C MET A 31 0.60 66.59 -20.56
N CYS A 32 1.35 66.65 -21.67
CA CYS A 32 1.27 65.62 -22.70
C CYS A 32 1.89 64.30 -22.21
N VAL A 33 1.48 63.18 -22.81
CA VAL A 33 1.94 61.83 -22.43
C VAL A 33 3.47 61.70 -22.50
N ALA A 34 4.11 62.37 -23.47
CA ALA A 34 5.57 62.34 -23.61
C ALA A 34 6.28 63.05 -22.45
N CYS A 35 5.86 64.27 -22.09
CA CYS A 35 6.42 65.01 -20.96
C CYS A 35 6.15 64.34 -19.62
N LEU A 36 4.97 63.71 -19.46
CA LEU A 36 4.62 62.96 -18.25
C LEU A 36 5.52 61.73 -18.06
N ARG A 37 5.79 60.97 -19.15
CA ARG A 37 6.69 59.80 -19.13
C ARG A 37 8.14 60.16 -18.84
N THR A 38 8.59 61.36 -19.20
CA THR A 38 9.96 61.80 -18.90
C THR A 38 10.15 62.26 -17.45
N GLN A 39 9.08 62.71 -16.78
CA GLN A 39 9.18 63.22 -15.40
C GLN A 39 8.80 62.18 -14.34
N VAL A 40 7.95 61.20 -14.67
CA VAL A 40 7.48 60.19 -13.71
C VAL A 40 7.77 58.79 -14.22
N ASP A 41 8.70 58.09 -13.55
CA ASP A 41 8.93 56.66 -13.75
C ASP A 41 8.16 55.86 -12.69
N ILE A 42 7.18 55.06 -13.15
CA ILE A 42 6.36 54.22 -12.27
C ILE A 42 7.16 53.00 -11.78
N SER A 43 8.21 52.62 -12.50
CA SER A 43 9.02 51.43 -12.20
C SER A 43 10.03 51.64 -11.06
N GLU A 44 10.15 52.88 -10.55
CA GLU A 44 11.01 53.21 -9.41
C GLU A 44 10.60 52.40 -8.16
N GLY A 45 11.52 51.54 -7.70
CA GLY A 45 11.32 50.65 -6.55
C GLY A 45 11.06 49.18 -6.92
N ILE A 46 10.92 48.86 -8.21
CA ILE A 46 10.83 47.46 -8.66
C ILE A 46 12.22 46.99 -9.14
N PRO A 47 12.76 45.90 -8.59
CA PRO A 47 14.04 45.38 -9.05
C PRO A 47 13.91 44.86 -10.49
N LYS A 48 14.74 45.38 -11.40
CA LYS A 48 14.81 44.93 -12.80
C LYS A 48 15.50 43.57 -12.95
N GLN A 49 16.23 43.13 -11.92
CA GLN A 49 16.90 41.83 -11.88
C GLN A 49 16.55 41.09 -10.58
N VAL A 50 16.13 39.83 -10.70
CA VAL A 50 15.75 38.96 -9.56
C VAL A 50 16.37 37.58 -9.71
N THR A 51 16.73 36.92 -8.61
CA THR A 51 17.26 35.56 -8.64
C THR A 51 16.18 34.51 -8.36
N VAL A 52 16.22 33.42 -9.13
CA VAL A 52 15.38 32.23 -8.92
C VAL A 52 16.30 31.02 -8.78
N HIS A 53 16.04 30.18 -7.78
CA HIS A 53 16.82 28.97 -7.56
C HIS A 53 16.16 27.78 -8.26
N PHE A 54 16.97 26.98 -8.95
CA PHE A 54 16.54 25.83 -9.75
C PHE A 54 17.39 24.61 -9.41
N CYS A 55 16.75 23.47 -9.19
CA CYS A 55 17.43 22.21 -8.96
C CYS A 55 17.62 21.46 -10.28
N LYS A 56 18.87 21.20 -10.67
CA LYS A 56 19.20 20.51 -11.91
C LYS A 56 18.76 19.04 -11.97
N GLN A 57 18.66 18.37 -10.82
CA GLN A 57 18.38 16.94 -10.77
C GLN A 57 16.88 16.61 -10.81
N CYS A 58 16.03 17.43 -10.21
CA CYS A 58 14.58 17.22 -10.18
C CYS A 58 13.78 18.25 -11.01
N GLU A 59 14.47 19.20 -11.66
CA GLU A 59 13.89 20.26 -12.47
C GLU A 59 12.85 21.13 -11.72
N ARG A 60 13.00 21.26 -10.40
CA ARG A 60 12.11 22.05 -9.55
C ARG A 60 12.68 23.45 -9.30
N TYR A 61 11.78 24.42 -9.19
CA TYR A 61 12.08 25.78 -8.77
C TYR A 61 11.77 25.98 -7.29
N LEU A 62 12.62 26.74 -6.59
CA LEU A 62 12.38 27.10 -5.20
C LEU A 62 11.38 28.27 -5.13
N GLN A 63 10.22 27.98 -4.57
CA GLN A 63 9.31 29.00 -4.06
C GLN A 63 9.66 29.26 -2.58
N PRO A 64 10.18 30.45 -2.22
CA PRO A 64 10.46 30.80 -0.84
C PRO A 64 9.19 30.68 0.02
N PRO A 65 9.26 30.17 1.26
CA PRO A 65 10.48 29.97 2.06
C PRO A 65 11.24 28.64 1.88
N ALA A 66 10.59 27.53 1.51
CA ALA A 66 11.29 26.22 1.38
C ALA A 66 10.62 25.23 0.41
N THR A 67 9.57 25.64 -0.30
CA THR A 67 8.79 24.72 -1.15
C THR A 67 9.39 24.62 -2.55
N TRP A 68 9.60 23.41 -3.03
CA TRP A 68 10.08 23.15 -4.39
C TRP A 68 8.93 22.72 -5.29
N VAL A 69 8.73 23.43 -6.38
CA VAL A 69 7.62 23.19 -7.32
C VAL A 69 8.21 22.85 -8.69
N GLN A 70 7.70 21.79 -9.31
CA GLN A 70 8.04 21.47 -10.69
C GLN A 70 7.25 22.42 -11.59
N CYS A 71 7.96 23.19 -12.43
CA CYS A 71 7.33 24.12 -13.37
C CYS A 71 8.05 23.96 -14.72
N ALA A 72 7.29 23.81 -15.81
CA ALA A 72 7.87 23.87 -17.14
C ALA A 72 8.33 25.31 -17.47
N LEU A 73 9.30 25.44 -18.38
CA LEU A 73 9.70 26.75 -18.93
C LEU A 73 8.50 27.40 -19.61
N GLU A 74 8.37 28.72 -19.45
CA GLU A 74 7.25 29.52 -19.97
C GLU A 74 5.85 29.07 -19.52
N SER A 75 5.75 28.29 -18.44
CA SER A 75 4.46 27.87 -17.87
C SER A 75 3.77 28.94 -17.03
N ARG A 76 2.45 28.81 -16.89
CA ARG A 76 1.63 29.63 -15.97
C ARG A 76 2.10 29.54 -14.52
N GLU A 77 2.59 28.38 -14.10
CA GLU A 77 3.07 28.12 -12.74
C GLU A 77 4.37 28.88 -12.45
N LEU A 78 5.30 28.89 -13.41
CA LEU A 78 6.52 29.67 -13.32
C LEU A 78 6.23 31.17 -13.27
N LEU A 79 5.25 31.64 -14.07
CA LEU A 79 4.80 33.02 -14.05
C LEU A 79 4.25 33.40 -12.66
N ALA A 80 3.43 32.54 -12.06
CA ALA A 80 2.92 32.76 -10.71
C ALA A 80 4.05 32.81 -9.65
N LEU A 81 5.10 31.99 -9.78
CA LEU A 81 6.27 32.01 -8.90
C LEU A 81 7.05 33.32 -9.04
N CYS A 82 7.32 33.76 -10.26
CA CYS A 82 7.98 35.03 -10.57
C CYS A 82 7.20 36.23 -10.03
N LEU A 83 5.87 36.27 -10.23
CA LEU A 83 5.00 37.32 -9.69
C LEU A 83 4.95 37.31 -8.17
N LYS A 84 4.92 36.14 -7.51
CA LYS A 84 4.97 36.04 -6.04
C LYS A 84 6.26 36.64 -5.48
N LYS A 85 7.40 36.42 -6.13
CA LYS A 85 8.68 37.05 -5.72
C LYS A 85 8.66 38.57 -5.85
N LEU A 86 8.01 39.10 -6.88
CA LEU A 86 7.86 40.55 -7.10
C LEU A 86 6.72 41.19 -6.29
N LYS A 87 5.86 40.40 -5.65
CA LYS A 87 4.64 40.88 -4.96
C LYS A 87 4.93 41.95 -3.91
N SER A 88 6.02 41.81 -3.15
CA SER A 88 6.41 42.79 -2.14
C SER A 88 6.70 44.17 -2.76
N SER A 89 7.46 44.18 -3.86
CA SER A 89 7.85 45.39 -4.59
C SER A 89 6.72 46.01 -5.40
N MET A 90 5.72 45.23 -5.82
CA MET A 90 4.58 45.71 -6.62
C MET A 90 3.35 46.11 -5.79
N SER A 91 3.44 46.18 -4.45
CA SER A 91 2.29 46.49 -3.58
C SER A 91 1.61 47.84 -3.87
N LYS A 92 2.36 48.82 -4.36
CA LYS A 92 1.88 50.18 -4.65
C LYS A 92 1.32 50.35 -6.07
N VAL A 93 1.37 49.29 -6.88
CA VAL A 93 1.11 49.41 -8.31
C VAL A 93 0.24 48.26 -8.83
N ARG A 94 -0.71 48.57 -9.72
CA ARG A 94 -1.65 47.58 -10.24
C ARG A 94 -1.03 46.88 -11.45
N LEU A 95 -0.94 45.55 -11.39
CA LEU A 95 -0.51 44.73 -12.53
C LEU A 95 -1.70 44.56 -13.50
N ILE A 96 -1.49 44.86 -14.78
CA ILE A 96 -2.49 44.63 -15.85
C ILE A 96 -2.18 43.32 -16.57
N ASP A 97 -0.96 43.20 -17.07
CA ASP A 97 -0.54 42.10 -17.92
C ASP A 97 0.89 41.67 -17.58
N ALA A 98 1.15 40.38 -17.72
CA ALA A 98 2.44 39.75 -17.51
C ALA A 98 2.61 38.66 -18.55
N GLY A 99 3.75 38.67 -19.24
CA GLY A 99 4.07 37.62 -20.21
C GLY A 99 5.56 37.36 -20.26
N PHE A 100 5.94 36.17 -20.72
CA PHE A 100 7.33 35.88 -21.00
C PHE A 100 7.76 36.50 -22.33
N LEU A 101 9.03 36.89 -22.39
CA LEU A 101 9.72 37.17 -23.63
C LEU A 101 10.66 36.00 -23.87
N TRP A 102 10.62 35.45 -25.09
CA TRP A 102 11.46 34.31 -25.44
C TRP A 102 12.93 34.63 -25.16
N THR A 103 13.57 33.70 -24.47
CA THR A 103 14.99 33.73 -24.14
C THR A 103 15.58 32.38 -24.46
N GLU A 104 16.83 32.35 -24.92
CA GLU A 104 17.50 31.09 -25.23
C GLU A 104 17.57 30.18 -23.98
N PRO A 105 17.24 28.88 -24.09
CA PRO A 105 17.20 27.96 -22.95
C PRO A 105 18.50 27.88 -22.14
N HIS A 106 19.65 28.01 -22.80
CA HIS A 106 20.97 27.92 -22.16
C HIS A 106 21.41 29.21 -21.46
N SER A 107 20.70 30.32 -21.69
CA SER A 107 21.09 31.64 -21.17
C SER A 107 20.96 31.75 -19.64
N LYS A 108 20.29 30.79 -18.99
CA LYS A 108 19.94 30.80 -17.55
C LYS A 108 19.26 32.10 -17.12
N ARG A 109 18.55 32.74 -18.05
CA ARG A 109 17.86 34.01 -17.87
C ARG A 109 16.44 33.83 -18.38
N ILE A 110 15.46 34.29 -17.61
CA ILE A 110 14.06 34.36 -18.02
C ILE A 110 13.70 35.83 -18.07
N LYS A 111 13.24 36.31 -19.22
CA LYS A 111 12.76 37.69 -19.36
C LYS A 111 11.25 37.72 -19.29
N MET A 112 10.71 38.61 -18.47
CA MET A 112 9.27 38.79 -18.30
C MET A 112 8.90 40.23 -18.61
N LYS A 113 8.01 40.43 -19.57
CA LYS A 113 7.36 41.73 -19.82
C LYS A 113 6.26 41.93 -18.78
N LEU A 114 6.30 43.07 -18.09
CA LEU A 114 5.29 43.48 -17.12
C LEU A 114 4.67 44.79 -17.55
N THR A 115 3.34 44.82 -17.52
CA THR A 115 2.54 45.99 -17.80
C THR A 115 1.89 46.45 -16.51
N ILE A 116 2.33 47.59 -16.01
CA ILE A 116 1.99 48.10 -14.69
C ILE A 116 1.24 49.44 -14.83
N GLN A 117 0.29 49.68 -13.91
CA GLN A 117 -0.58 50.84 -13.87
C GLN A 117 -0.56 51.51 -12.50
N LYS A 118 -0.22 52.81 -12.47
CA LYS A 118 -0.20 53.63 -11.25
C LYS A 118 -0.98 54.90 -11.47
N GLU A 119 -1.62 55.37 -10.41
CA GLU A 119 -2.19 56.72 -10.37
C GLU A 119 -1.08 57.72 -10.03
N VAL A 120 -0.98 58.77 -10.84
CA VAL A 120 0.01 59.83 -10.78
C VAL A 120 -0.72 61.17 -10.81
N MET A 121 -0.23 62.17 -10.05
CA MET A 121 -0.69 63.57 -10.03
C MET A 121 -2.21 63.80 -10.26
N ASN A 122 -2.99 63.81 -9.17
CA ASN A 122 -4.43 64.13 -9.17
C ASN A 122 -5.30 63.27 -10.11
N GLY A 123 -5.12 61.94 -10.09
CA GLY A 123 -6.03 61.03 -10.80
C GLY A 123 -5.62 60.62 -12.21
N ALA A 124 -4.47 61.07 -12.71
CA ALA A 124 -3.97 60.62 -14.02
C ALA A 124 -3.46 59.17 -13.92
N ILE A 125 -4.06 58.26 -14.69
CA ILE A 125 -3.63 56.87 -14.71
C ILE A 125 -2.58 56.67 -15.80
N LEU A 126 -1.36 56.29 -15.40
CA LEU A 126 -0.27 56.05 -16.33
C LEU A 126 0.07 54.55 -16.34
N GLN A 127 0.19 54.00 -17.55
CA GLN A 127 0.57 52.63 -17.82
C GLN A 127 1.97 52.59 -18.41
N GLN A 128 2.83 51.74 -17.84
CA GLN A 128 4.21 51.58 -18.26
C GLN A 128 4.53 50.10 -18.45
N VAL A 129 5.25 49.80 -19.53
CA VAL A 129 5.74 48.46 -19.85
C VAL A 129 7.24 48.44 -19.58
N PHE A 130 7.71 47.45 -18.84
CA PHE A 130 9.13 47.21 -18.66
C PHE A 130 9.41 45.71 -18.59
N VAL A 131 10.69 45.36 -18.74
CA VAL A 131 11.15 43.97 -18.72
C VAL A 131 11.91 43.72 -17.42
N VAL A 132 11.55 42.63 -16.73
CA VAL A 132 12.30 42.11 -15.59
C VAL A 132 13.07 40.88 -16.02
N GLU A 133 14.34 40.84 -15.65
CA GLU A 133 15.24 39.72 -15.91
C GLU A 133 15.36 38.85 -14.64
N PHE A 134 14.98 37.59 -14.76
CA PHE A 134 15.18 36.59 -13.72
C PHE A 134 16.42 35.75 -14.03
N VAL A 135 17.43 35.80 -13.16
CA VAL A 135 18.64 34.98 -13.26
C VAL A 135 18.42 33.66 -12.55
N ILE A 136 18.59 32.56 -13.27
CA ILE A 136 18.48 31.20 -12.73
C ILE A 136 19.81 30.82 -12.07
N GLN A 137 19.79 30.65 -10.75
CA GLN A 137 20.89 30.09 -9.98
C GLN A 137 20.63 28.62 -9.69
N SER A 138 21.62 27.77 -9.95
CA SER A 138 21.50 26.35 -9.63
C SER A 138 21.68 26.12 -8.14
N GLN A 139 20.70 25.50 -7.49
CA GLN A 139 20.75 25.07 -6.09
C GLN A 139 20.14 23.69 -5.98
N MET A 140 20.77 22.78 -5.24
CA MET A 140 20.19 21.46 -4.99
C MET A 140 19.02 21.58 -4.01
N CYS A 141 17.92 20.86 -4.28
CA CYS A 141 16.85 20.72 -3.30
C CYS A 141 17.25 19.71 -2.22
N ASP A 142 16.61 19.78 -1.06
CA ASP A 142 16.94 18.94 0.08
C ASP A 142 16.78 17.45 -0.21
N ASP A 143 15.80 17.08 -1.04
CA ASP A 143 15.56 15.69 -1.42
C ASP A 143 16.67 15.14 -2.31
N CYS A 144 17.07 15.90 -3.34
CA CYS A 144 18.21 15.57 -4.21
C CYS A 144 19.53 15.53 -3.43
N HIS A 145 19.72 16.47 -2.51
CA HIS A 145 20.89 16.48 -1.63
C HIS A 145 20.97 15.23 -0.76
N ARG A 146 19.83 14.71 -0.27
CA ARG A 146 19.79 13.45 0.50
C ARG A 146 20.16 12.23 -0.35
N VAL A 147 19.67 12.17 -1.60
CA VAL A 147 19.99 11.07 -2.53
C VAL A 147 21.50 11.04 -2.80
N GLU A 148 22.11 12.19 -3.08
CA GLU A 148 23.56 12.31 -3.27
C GLU A 148 24.36 11.99 -1.99
N ALA A 149 23.83 12.38 -0.82
CA ALA A 149 24.41 12.05 0.49
C ALA A 149 24.26 10.56 0.88
N LYS A 150 23.68 9.71 0.01
CA LYS A 150 23.37 8.30 0.28
C LYS A 150 22.46 8.11 1.51
N ASP A 151 21.71 9.13 1.91
CA ASP A 151 20.76 9.06 3.01
C ASP A 151 19.36 8.71 2.47
N PHE A 152 19.23 7.47 2.02
CA PHE A 152 18.08 7.02 1.22
C PHE A 152 16.78 6.91 2.01
N TRP A 153 16.81 6.79 3.34
CA TRP A 153 15.61 6.51 4.13
C TRP A 153 15.70 7.10 5.55
N LYS A 154 14.55 7.49 6.10
CA LYS A 154 14.45 7.99 7.48
C LYS A 154 13.82 6.97 8.43
N ALA A 155 12.92 6.14 7.91
CA ALA A 155 12.27 5.10 8.68
C ALA A 155 12.34 3.75 7.96
N VAL A 156 12.49 2.68 8.72
CA VAL A 156 12.42 1.31 8.22
C VAL A 156 11.43 0.50 9.06
N VAL A 157 10.59 -0.29 8.41
CA VAL A 157 9.68 -1.25 9.06
C VAL A 157 10.17 -2.65 8.70
N GLN A 158 10.62 -3.38 9.71
CA GLN A 158 11.17 -4.73 9.58
C GLN A 158 10.14 -5.73 10.05
N VAL A 159 9.51 -6.44 9.11
CA VAL A 159 8.51 -7.46 9.41
C VAL A 159 9.18 -8.82 9.42
N ARG A 160 9.08 -9.55 10.53
CA ARG A 160 9.66 -10.87 10.73
C ARG A 160 8.63 -11.84 11.28
N GLN A 161 8.73 -13.09 10.86
CA GLN A 161 7.96 -14.19 11.42
C GLN A 161 8.87 -15.40 11.55
N LYS A 162 9.00 -15.91 12.78
CA LYS A 162 9.87 -17.06 13.08
C LYS A 162 9.14 -18.37 12.79
N THR A 163 8.91 -18.65 11.51
CA THR A 163 8.25 -19.89 11.07
C THR A 163 8.91 -20.39 9.80
N VAL A 164 8.83 -21.69 9.58
CA VAL A 164 9.38 -22.35 8.38
C VAL A 164 8.55 -21.99 7.13
N HIS A 165 7.27 -21.70 7.31
CA HIS A 165 6.31 -21.57 6.21
C HIS A 165 5.85 -20.11 5.97
N LYS A 166 5.90 -19.62 4.71
CA LYS A 166 5.64 -18.20 4.34
C LYS A 166 4.19 -17.81 4.00
N LYS A 167 3.20 -18.70 4.19
CA LYS A 167 1.73 -18.50 3.93
C LYS A 167 1.20 -17.15 4.39
N THR A 168 1.47 -16.80 5.63
CA THR A 168 1.06 -15.53 6.26
C THR A 168 1.70 -14.33 5.58
N PHE A 169 2.93 -14.44 5.07
CA PHE A 169 3.57 -13.40 4.27
C PHE A 169 2.94 -13.25 2.88
N TYR A 170 2.62 -14.36 2.20
CA TYR A 170 1.89 -14.29 0.92
C TYR A 170 0.52 -13.63 1.10
N TYR A 171 -0.20 -13.97 2.16
CA TYR A 171 -1.47 -13.31 2.48
C TYR A 171 -1.28 -11.82 2.80
N LEU A 172 -0.26 -11.48 3.59
CA LEU A 172 0.04 -10.09 3.95
C LEU A 172 0.39 -9.23 2.73
N GLU A 173 1.17 -9.78 1.79
CA GLU A 173 1.47 -9.14 0.51
C GLU A 173 0.22 -8.79 -0.27
N GLN A 174 -0.69 -9.74 -0.44
CA GLN A 174 -1.94 -9.50 -1.16
C GLN A 174 -2.79 -8.42 -0.48
N LEU A 175 -2.77 -8.38 0.85
CA LEU A 175 -3.47 -7.35 1.61
C LEU A 175 -2.83 -5.96 1.44
N ILE A 176 -1.50 -5.89 1.41
CA ILE A 176 -0.74 -4.65 1.16
C ILE A 176 -1.00 -4.12 -0.26
N LEU A 177 -1.08 -5.01 -1.25
CA LEU A 177 -1.43 -4.67 -2.64
C LEU A 177 -2.86 -4.13 -2.73
N LYS A 178 -3.82 -4.82 -2.11
CA LYS A 178 -5.23 -4.40 -2.08
C LYS A 178 -5.41 -3.00 -1.51
N HIS A 179 -4.73 -2.69 -0.40
CA HIS A 179 -4.80 -1.38 0.25
C HIS A 179 -3.80 -0.35 -0.31
N LYS A 180 -3.02 -0.69 -1.35
CA LYS A 180 -2.04 0.18 -2.01
C LYS A 180 -1.03 0.85 -1.07
N LEU A 181 -0.67 0.18 0.03
CA LEU A 181 0.25 0.73 1.04
C LEU A 181 1.71 0.80 0.56
N HIS A 182 2.08 -0.06 -0.39
CA HIS A 182 3.40 -0.13 -0.99
C HIS A 182 3.79 1.13 -1.79
N GLN A 183 2.84 1.95 -2.24
CA GLN A 183 3.10 3.14 -3.08
C GLN A 183 3.96 4.21 -2.39
N ASN A 184 3.93 4.27 -1.06
CA ASN A 184 4.71 5.24 -0.29
C ASN A 184 6.10 4.71 0.13
N ALA A 185 6.38 3.43 -0.13
CA ALA A 185 7.67 2.82 0.17
C ALA A 185 8.68 3.21 -0.91
N LEU A 186 9.91 3.52 -0.49
CA LEU A 186 11.01 3.84 -1.40
C LEU A 186 11.66 2.58 -1.95
N ASN A 187 11.84 1.58 -1.09
CA ASN A 187 12.40 0.28 -1.46
C ASN A 187 11.81 -0.79 -0.52
N ILE A 188 11.67 -2.01 -1.05
CA ILE A 188 11.18 -3.21 -0.37
C ILE A 188 12.24 -4.29 -0.59
N LYS A 189 12.86 -4.74 0.51
CA LYS A 189 13.91 -5.76 0.46
C LYS A 189 13.53 -6.97 1.30
N GLU A 190 13.77 -8.16 0.78
CA GLU A 190 13.64 -9.39 1.57
C GLU A 190 14.96 -9.67 2.29
N ILE A 191 14.92 -9.76 3.62
CA ILE A 191 16.12 -9.97 4.45
C ILE A 191 15.76 -10.90 5.62
N HIS A 192 16.53 -11.97 5.78
CA HIS A 192 16.51 -12.88 6.95
C HIS A 192 15.08 -13.25 7.40
N GLU A 193 14.38 -14.07 6.59
CA GLU A 193 13.04 -14.62 6.91
C GLU A 193 11.94 -13.56 7.07
N GLY A 194 12.07 -12.43 6.37
CA GLY A 194 11.01 -11.43 6.28
C GLY A 194 11.33 -10.29 5.33
N ILE A 195 10.60 -9.18 5.51
CA ILE A 195 10.58 -8.06 4.55
C ILE A 195 10.86 -6.75 5.29
N ASP A 196 11.73 -5.93 4.71
CA ASP A 196 12.06 -4.57 5.16
C ASP A 196 11.48 -3.53 4.20
N PHE A 197 10.61 -2.68 4.72
CA PHE A 197 10.04 -1.53 4.01
C PHE A 197 10.77 -0.25 4.39
N TYR A 198 11.38 0.41 3.41
CA TYR A 198 12.07 1.68 3.60
C TYR A 198 11.17 2.87 3.26
N TYR A 199 11.13 3.85 4.15
CA TYR A 199 10.29 5.05 4.01
C TYR A 199 11.12 6.34 4.14
N GLY A 200 10.78 7.34 3.32
CA GLY A 200 11.35 8.69 3.39
C GLY A 200 10.79 9.51 4.56
N SER A 201 9.59 9.20 5.04
CA SER A 201 8.95 9.85 6.17
C SER A 201 8.56 8.84 7.26
N LYS A 202 8.80 9.22 8.51
CA LYS A 202 8.40 8.43 9.69
C LYS A 202 6.88 8.22 9.79
N GLN A 203 6.09 9.19 9.32
CA GLN A 203 4.63 9.11 9.39
C GLN A 203 4.07 7.99 8.50
N HIS A 204 4.64 7.79 7.31
CA HIS A 204 4.25 6.67 6.44
C HIS A 204 4.60 5.31 7.06
N ALA A 205 5.77 5.21 7.69
CA ALA A 205 6.16 4.01 8.43
C ALA A 205 5.19 3.71 9.59
N GLN A 206 4.78 4.73 10.36
CA GLN A 206 3.81 4.53 11.44
C GLN A 206 2.46 4.03 10.92
N LYS A 207 1.95 4.62 9.82
CA LYS A 207 0.72 4.13 9.18
C LYS A 207 0.80 2.67 8.76
N MET A 208 1.96 2.23 8.28
CA MET A 208 2.21 0.82 7.94
C MET A 208 2.19 -0.08 9.18
N VAL A 209 2.82 0.37 10.27
CA VAL A 209 2.80 -0.37 11.56
C VAL A 209 1.38 -0.50 12.09
N ASP A 210 0.61 0.59 12.08
CA ASP A 210 -0.77 0.62 12.57
C ASP A 210 -1.67 -0.30 11.72
N PHE A 211 -1.48 -0.30 10.40
CA PHE A 211 -2.15 -1.23 9.49
C PHE A 211 -1.84 -2.69 9.85
N LEU A 212 -0.56 -3.02 9.99
CA LEU A 212 -0.14 -4.39 10.28
C LEU A 212 -0.68 -4.88 11.64
N GLN A 213 -0.73 -4.01 12.66
CA GLN A 213 -1.35 -4.32 13.95
C GLN A 213 -2.85 -4.59 13.86
N CYS A 214 -3.55 -3.93 12.93
CA CYS A 214 -4.97 -4.18 12.69
C CYS A 214 -5.21 -5.49 11.92
N THR A 215 -4.29 -5.89 11.04
CA THR A 215 -4.49 -7.02 10.13
C THR A 215 -3.98 -8.35 10.65
N VAL A 216 -2.85 -8.36 11.35
CA VAL A 216 -2.17 -9.58 11.81
C VAL A 216 -1.76 -9.47 13.28
N PRO A 217 -1.75 -10.58 14.03
CA PRO A 217 -1.36 -10.55 15.43
C PRO A 217 0.15 -10.39 15.48
N CYS A 218 0.61 -9.23 15.94
CA CYS A 218 2.02 -8.88 15.97
C CYS A 218 2.39 -8.08 17.22
N ARG A 219 3.69 -8.04 17.52
CA ARG A 219 4.25 -7.05 18.46
C ARG A 219 5.16 -6.10 17.71
N SER A 220 5.11 -4.83 18.07
CA SER A 220 5.97 -3.79 17.52
C SER A 220 6.92 -3.24 18.58
N LYS A 221 8.18 -3.04 18.21
CA LYS A 221 9.17 -2.28 18.99
C LYS A 221 9.74 -1.17 18.13
N ALA A 222 9.73 0.05 18.64
CA ALA A 222 10.33 1.20 17.96
C ALA A 222 11.68 1.53 18.59
N SER A 223 12.69 1.81 17.76
CA SER A 223 13.98 2.35 18.19
C SER A 223 14.38 3.52 17.29
N GLN A 224 15.23 4.40 17.81
CA GLN A 224 15.71 5.56 17.09
C GLN A 224 17.23 5.66 17.22
N ARG A 225 17.89 5.97 16.11
CA ARG A 225 19.32 6.26 16.05
C ARG A 225 19.50 7.71 15.64
N LEU A 226 20.18 8.50 16.46
CA LEU A 226 20.54 9.88 16.12
C LEU A 226 21.59 9.86 15.01
N ILE A 227 21.37 10.64 13.95
CA ILE A 227 22.33 10.85 12.86
C ILE A 227 23.05 12.18 13.10
N SER A 228 22.28 13.25 13.29
CA SER A 228 22.80 14.60 13.47
C SER A 228 21.88 15.44 14.34
N HIS A 229 22.46 16.45 14.98
CA HIS A 229 21.77 17.45 15.78
C HIS A 229 22.23 18.82 15.30
N ASP A 230 21.28 19.71 15.00
CA ASP A 230 21.57 21.11 14.73
C ASP A 230 21.34 21.93 16.00
N ILE A 231 22.43 22.46 16.55
CA ILE A 231 22.46 23.22 17.80
C ILE A 231 21.76 24.58 17.63
N HIS A 232 21.76 25.16 16.42
CA HIS A 232 21.19 26.50 16.19
C HIS A 232 19.66 26.47 16.15
N SER A 233 19.08 25.43 15.55
CA SER A 233 17.63 25.24 15.47
C SER A 233 17.07 24.29 16.54
N ASN A 234 17.95 23.67 17.32
CA ASN A 234 17.64 22.58 18.25
C ASN A 234 16.82 21.45 17.60
N THR A 235 17.14 21.13 16.34
CA THR A 235 16.47 20.06 15.59
C THR A 235 17.35 18.81 15.53
N TYR A 236 16.72 17.65 15.61
CA TYR A 236 17.40 16.37 15.63
C TYR A 236 16.98 15.54 14.42
N ASN A 237 17.96 14.95 13.73
CA ASN A 237 17.73 14.02 12.65
C ASN A 237 17.91 12.58 13.16
N TYR A 238 16.79 11.87 13.30
CA TYR A 238 16.77 10.47 13.74
C TYR A 238 16.40 9.53 12.60
N LYS A 239 17.11 8.41 12.51
CA LYS A 239 16.65 7.21 11.80
C LYS A 239 15.79 6.38 12.73
N SER A 240 14.56 6.12 12.34
CA SER A 240 13.61 5.32 13.12
C SER A 240 13.54 3.90 12.58
N THR A 241 13.66 2.91 13.45
CA THR A 241 13.49 1.49 13.10
C THR A 241 12.28 0.95 13.84
N PHE A 242 11.36 0.35 13.10
CA PHE A 242 10.20 -0.35 13.65
C PHE A 242 10.40 -1.84 13.42
N SER A 243 10.70 -2.57 14.49
CA SER A 243 10.79 -4.03 14.46
C SER A 243 9.43 -4.62 14.76
N MET A 244 8.91 -5.39 13.81
CA MET A 244 7.61 -6.04 13.86
C MET A 244 7.78 -7.54 13.82
N GLU A 245 7.29 -8.22 14.85
CA GLU A 245 7.33 -9.66 14.95
C GLU A 245 5.91 -10.22 14.93
N ILE A 246 5.60 -10.96 13.87
CA ILE A 246 4.33 -11.67 13.69
C ILE A 246 4.40 -12.96 14.51
N VAL A 247 3.25 -13.39 15.03
CA VAL A 247 3.12 -14.65 15.74
C VAL A 247 3.56 -15.84 14.86
N PRO A 248 4.42 -16.75 15.36
CA PRO A 248 4.89 -17.93 14.62
C PRO A 248 3.85 -19.08 14.58
N VAL A 249 2.57 -18.75 14.38
CA VAL A 249 1.49 -19.73 14.22
C VAL A 249 0.77 -19.43 12.90
N CYS A 250 0.68 -20.43 12.05
CA CYS A 250 0.01 -20.34 10.75
C CYS A 250 -1.35 -21.03 10.81
N LYS A 251 -2.15 -20.84 9.74
CA LYS A 251 -3.32 -21.69 9.46
C LYS A 251 -2.89 -23.16 9.39
N ASP A 252 -3.76 -24.06 9.83
CA ASP A 252 -3.58 -25.52 9.81
C ASP A 252 -2.50 -26.06 10.76
N ASN A 253 -1.97 -25.22 11.65
CA ASN A 253 -1.04 -25.67 12.68
C ASN A 253 -1.78 -26.26 13.87
N VAL A 254 -1.27 -27.38 14.40
CA VAL A 254 -1.72 -27.92 15.68
C VAL A 254 -0.83 -27.35 16.78
N VAL A 255 -1.46 -26.83 17.83
CA VAL A 255 -0.79 -26.16 18.94
C VAL A 255 -1.15 -26.85 20.25
N CYS A 256 -0.21 -26.85 21.19
CA CYS A 256 -0.47 -27.23 22.58
C CYS A 256 -0.51 -25.98 23.46
N LEU A 257 -1.65 -25.75 24.10
CA LEU A 257 -1.86 -24.62 24.99
C LEU A 257 -1.45 -24.97 26.42
N SER A 258 -0.93 -23.98 27.14
CA SER A 258 -0.71 -24.13 28.58
C SER A 258 -2.04 -24.43 29.31
N PRO A 259 -2.03 -25.24 30.38
CA PRO A 259 -3.25 -25.59 31.12
C PRO A 259 -4.03 -24.37 31.64
N ARG A 260 -3.30 -23.32 32.06
CA ARG A 260 -3.89 -22.06 32.54
C ARG A 260 -4.57 -21.29 31.41
N LEU A 261 -3.94 -21.24 30.23
CA LEU A 261 -4.50 -20.57 29.06
C LEU A 261 -5.75 -21.32 28.58
N ALA A 262 -5.66 -22.65 28.43
CA ALA A 262 -6.80 -23.48 28.04
C ALA A 262 -7.99 -23.34 29.00
N GLN A 263 -7.73 -23.27 30.32
CA GLN A 263 -8.77 -23.02 31.32
C GLN A 263 -9.42 -21.64 31.14
N SER A 264 -8.60 -20.59 30.93
CA SER A 264 -9.09 -19.22 30.75
C SER A 264 -9.93 -19.04 29.48
N LEU A 265 -9.69 -19.86 28.45
CA LEU A 265 -10.39 -19.81 27.17
C LEU A 265 -11.66 -20.69 27.14
N GLY A 266 -12.30 -20.92 28.29
CA GLY A 266 -13.54 -21.70 28.37
C GLY A 266 -13.32 -23.20 28.60
N ASN A 267 -12.27 -23.53 29.36
CA ASN A 267 -11.93 -24.90 29.76
C ASN A 267 -11.83 -25.87 28.57
N MET A 268 -11.12 -25.42 27.52
CA MET A 268 -10.89 -26.20 26.30
C MET A 268 -9.82 -27.28 26.48
N GLY A 269 -9.73 -28.20 25.52
CA GLY A 269 -8.59 -29.10 25.38
C GLY A 269 -7.27 -28.34 25.16
N GLN A 270 -6.16 -28.94 25.61
CA GLN A 270 -4.83 -28.34 25.40
C GLN A 270 -4.39 -28.45 23.94
N VAL A 271 -4.76 -29.52 23.24
CA VAL A 271 -4.46 -29.72 21.82
C VAL A 271 -5.54 -29.04 20.99
N CYS A 272 -5.16 -28.00 20.26
CA CYS A 272 -6.06 -27.22 19.42
C CYS A 272 -5.49 -27.06 18.01
N VAL A 273 -6.36 -26.86 17.02
CA VAL A 273 -5.99 -26.59 15.63
C VAL A 273 -6.23 -25.11 15.33
N CYS A 274 -5.27 -24.45 14.69
CA CYS A 274 -5.40 -23.08 14.22
C CYS A 274 -6.16 -23.06 12.88
N ILE A 275 -7.41 -22.60 12.90
CA ILE A 275 -8.27 -22.58 11.69
C ILE A 275 -8.05 -21.34 10.84
N ARG A 276 -7.75 -20.19 11.46
CA ARG A 276 -7.53 -18.92 10.76
C ARG A 276 -6.70 -17.97 11.60
N VAL A 277 -5.89 -17.18 10.90
CA VAL A 277 -5.10 -16.09 11.50
C VAL A 277 -5.60 -14.79 10.88
N THR A 278 -6.15 -13.91 11.71
CA THR A 278 -6.58 -12.56 11.33
C THR A 278 -5.93 -11.56 12.28
N SER A 279 -6.63 -10.53 12.78
CA SER A 279 -6.09 -9.71 13.89
C SER A 279 -5.87 -10.55 15.16
N THR A 280 -6.73 -11.54 15.37
CA THR A 280 -6.63 -12.57 16.41
C THR A 280 -6.38 -13.95 15.79
N ILE A 281 -5.82 -14.86 16.58
CA ILE A 281 -5.60 -16.28 16.25
C ILE A 281 -6.86 -17.03 16.63
N HIS A 282 -7.46 -17.77 15.70
CA HIS A 282 -8.66 -18.56 15.95
C HIS A 282 -8.28 -20.02 16.07
N LEU A 283 -8.58 -20.60 17.23
CA LEU A 283 -8.31 -21.98 17.56
C LEU A 283 -9.62 -22.77 17.63
N ILE A 284 -9.57 -24.04 17.23
CA ILE A 284 -10.66 -25.00 17.40
C ILE A 284 -10.15 -26.24 18.13
N ASP A 285 -10.91 -26.73 19.09
CA ASP A 285 -10.68 -28.04 19.69
C ASP A 285 -11.35 -29.12 18.81
N PRO A 286 -10.60 -30.07 18.22
CA PRO A 286 -11.15 -31.10 17.34
C PRO A 286 -12.08 -32.08 18.07
N ARG A 287 -11.98 -32.19 19.41
CA ARG A 287 -12.75 -33.15 20.21
C ARG A 287 -14.11 -32.61 20.66
N THR A 288 -14.16 -31.31 20.98
CA THR A 288 -15.33 -30.65 21.59
C THR A 288 -15.96 -29.59 20.70
N LEU A 289 -15.26 -29.21 19.62
CA LEU A 289 -15.71 -28.23 18.64
C LEU A 289 -15.89 -26.81 19.24
N GLN A 290 -15.21 -26.57 20.36
CA GLN A 290 -15.08 -25.25 20.97
C GLN A 290 -14.14 -24.38 20.14
N ILE A 291 -14.47 -23.10 20.03
CA ILE A 291 -13.63 -22.07 19.40
C ILE A 291 -13.10 -21.15 20.48
N ALA A 292 -11.87 -20.71 20.32
CA ALA A 292 -11.36 -19.55 21.02
C ALA A 292 -10.58 -18.60 20.12
N GLU A 293 -10.55 -17.35 20.56
CA GLU A 293 -9.77 -16.29 19.95
C GLU A 293 -8.66 -15.86 20.91
N VAL A 294 -7.43 -15.87 20.42
CA VAL A 294 -6.26 -15.40 21.16
C VAL A 294 -5.73 -14.14 20.49
N ASP A 295 -5.69 -13.05 21.24
CA ASP A 295 -5.10 -11.79 20.78
C ASP A 295 -3.58 -11.81 20.89
N GLY A 296 -2.93 -10.92 20.14
CA GLY A 296 -1.46 -10.82 20.14
C GLY A 296 -0.87 -10.58 21.53
N ASN A 297 -1.52 -9.79 22.39
CA ASN A 297 -0.98 -9.51 23.73
C ASN A 297 -1.05 -10.73 24.65
N THR A 298 -2.15 -11.49 24.63
CA THR A 298 -2.26 -12.73 25.40
C THR A 298 -1.29 -13.79 24.90
N TYR A 299 -1.11 -13.90 23.58
CA TYR A 299 -0.10 -14.79 22.99
C TYR A 299 1.31 -14.47 23.49
N TRP A 300 1.74 -13.20 23.46
CA TRP A 300 3.10 -12.86 23.88
C TRP A 300 3.35 -12.99 25.39
N ARG A 301 2.29 -13.07 26.21
CA ARG A 301 2.39 -13.39 27.65
C ARG A 301 2.57 -14.89 27.89
N ASN A 302 1.86 -15.72 27.11
CA ASN A 302 1.90 -17.17 27.19
C ASN A 302 2.17 -17.76 25.79
N PRO A 303 3.41 -17.68 25.29
CA PRO A 303 3.73 -18.11 23.93
C PRO A 303 3.59 -19.62 23.78
N PHE A 304 3.07 -20.04 22.63
CA PHE A 304 2.96 -21.44 22.22
C PHE A 304 3.32 -21.55 20.73
N ASN A 305 3.99 -22.63 20.32
CA ASN A 305 4.40 -22.84 18.94
C ASN A 305 3.55 -23.94 18.29
N GLY A 306 3.62 -24.04 16.96
CA GLY A 306 3.12 -25.22 16.24
C GLY A 306 3.91 -26.47 16.65
N LEU A 307 3.21 -27.57 16.94
CA LEU A 307 3.81 -28.85 17.32
C LEU A 307 4.50 -29.53 16.13
N PHE A 308 3.94 -29.33 14.94
CA PHE A 308 4.37 -29.97 13.71
C PHE A 308 4.68 -28.95 12.63
N ASN A 309 5.59 -29.33 11.75
CA ASN A 309 5.80 -28.62 10.50
C ASN A 309 4.73 -29.05 9.49
N PRO A 310 4.19 -28.13 8.66
CA PRO A 310 3.23 -28.48 7.61
C PRO A 310 3.70 -29.59 6.66
N SER A 311 5.02 -29.72 6.46
CA SER A 311 5.62 -30.78 5.63
C SER A 311 5.45 -32.20 6.20
N GLN A 312 5.07 -32.35 7.47
CA GLN A 312 4.82 -33.64 8.13
C GLN A 312 3.35 -34.07 8.04
N LEU A 313 2.53 -33.38 7.25
CA LEU A 313 1.15 -33.79 6.99
C LEU A 313 1.13 -35.09 6.19
N GLU A 314 0.45 -36.09 6.73
CA GLU A 314 0.26 -37.40 6.08
C GLU A 314 -1.16 -37.54 5.55
N GLU A 315 -1.29 -38.32 4.46
CA GLU A 315 -2.58 -38.64 3.84
C GLU A 315 -3.21 -39.87 4.49
N PHE A 316 -4.43 -39.71 4.98
CA PHE A 316 -5.28 -40.77 5.50
C PHE A 316 -6.49 -40.96 4.59
N ILE A 317 -6.96 -42.19 4.49
CA ILE A 317 -8.23 -42.54 3.87
C ILE A 317 -9.30 -42.72 4.95
N VAL A 318 -10.47 -42.14 4.71
CA VAL A 318 -11.62 -42.24 5.60
C VAL A 318 -12.34 -43.57 5.36
N MET A 319 -12.38 -44.43 6.38
CA MET A 319 -13.02 -45.74 6.31
C MET A 319 -14.47 -45.71 6.76
N ASP A 320 -14.76 -44.95 7.82
CA ASP A 320 -16.10 -44.81 8.39
C ASP A 320 -16.28 -43.44 9.05
N THR A 321 -17.50 -42.93 9.05
CA THR A 321 -17.85 -41.58 9.55
C THR A 321 -19.19 -41.58 10.28
N ASP A 322 -19.16 -41.21 11.57
CA ASP A 322 -20.33 -41.06 12.42
C ASP A 322 -20.48 -39.60 12.90
N ILE A 323 -21.58 -38.95 12.52
CA ILE A 323 -21.83 -37.54 12.87
C ILE A 323 -22.44 -37.42 14.28
N ILE A 324 -21.76 -36.69 15.17
CA ILE A 324 -22.23 -36.43 16.53
C ILE A 324 -22.99 -35.10 16.57
N ARG A 325 -24.31 -35.16 16.75
CA ARG A 325 -25.17 -33.97 16.81
C ARG A 325 -25.30 -33.38 18.22
N ASP A 326 -25.45 -34.22 19.24
CA ASP A 326 -25.77 -33.80 20.62
C ASP A 326 -24.68 -34.15 21.64
N GLN A 327 -23.49 -33.54 21.50
CA GLN A 327 -22.47 -33.64 22.54
C GLN A 327 -22.76 -32.67 23.69
N LYS A 328 -23.07 -33.19 24.88
CA LYS A 328 -23.14 -32.39 26.11
C LYS A 328 -21.73 -32.02 26.56
N LEU A 329 -21.45 -30.72 26.60
CA LEU A 329 -20.19 -30.20 27.13
C LEU A 329 -20.27 -30.08 28.66
N GLY A 330 -19.11 -30.17 29.31
CA GLY A 330 -19.00 -29.97 30.76
C GLY A 330 -19.31 -28.53 31.17
N ALA A 331 -19.60 -28.32 32.46
CA ALA A 331 -19.80 -26.98 33.01
C ALA A 331 -18.54 -26.13 32.79
N GLY A 332 -18.71 -24.90 32.27
CA GLY A 332 -17.62 -23.97 31.96
C GLY A 332 -17.09 -24.03 30.52
N ALA A 333 -17.71 -24.83 29.66
CA ALA A 333 -17.40 -24.91 28.25
C ALA A 333 -17.62 -23.59 27.50
N GLY A 334 -16.65 -23.24 26.65
CA GLY A 334 -16.68 -22.06 25.78
C GLY A 334 -17.65 -22.14 24.60
N MET A 335 -17.51 -21.19 23.69
CA MET A 335 -18.37 -21.05 22.50
C MET A 335 -18.10 -22.16 21.48
N ARG A 336 -19.14 -22.70 20.83
CA ARG A 336 -19.02 -23.72 19.78
C ARG A 336 -19.05 -23.11 18.39
N SER A 337 -18.41 -23.77 17.43
CA SER A 337 -18.55 -23.40 16.02
C SER A 337 -19.93 -23.77 15.47
N ASN A 338 -20.53 -22.87 14.70
CA ASN A 338 -21.72 -23.16 13.90
C ASN A 338 -21.39 -23.62 12.48
N LYS A 339 -20.16 -23.39 11.99
CA LYS A 339 -19.73 -23.75 10.63
C LYS A 339 -19.35 -25.23 10.54
N HIS A 340 -18.73 -25.73 11.60
CA HIS A 340 -18.15 -27.08 11.63
C HIS A 340 -19.13 -28.07 12.29
N THR A 341 -19.04 -29.33 11.88
CA THR A 341 -19.87 -30.42 12.42
C THR A 341 -18.95 -31.47 13.01
N LEU A 342 -19.26 -31.95 14.22
CA LEU A 342 -18.45 -32.94 14.91
C LEU A 342 -18.72 -34.32 14.30
N ALA A 343 -17.67 -35.04 13.97
CA ALA A 343 -17.77 -36.44 13.58
C ALA A 343 -16.71 -37.29 14.28
N GLU A 344 -17.07 -38.53 14.60
CA GLU A 344 -16.15 -39.62 14.88
C GLU A 344 -15.81 -40.30 13.56
N VAL A 345 -14.53 -40.54 13.34
CA VAL A 345 -14.02 -41.03 12.05
C VAL A 345 -12.99 -42.11 12.33
N TRP A 346 -13.15 -43.22 11.60
CA TRP A 346 -12.12 -44.25 11.49
C TRP A 346 -11.30 -43.99 10.25
N VAL A 347 -10.00 -43.78 10.45
CA VAL A 347 -9.07 -43.46 9.38
C VAL A 347 -7.94 -44.48 9.31
N GLN A 348 -7.44 -44.67 8.09
CA GLN A 348 -6.29 -45.51 7.83
C GLN A 348 -5.25 -44.72 7.05
N LYS A 349 -3.95 -44.93 7.33
CA LYS A 349 -2.89 -44.28 6.57
C LYS A 349 -2.82 -44.83 5.16
N THR A 350 -2.67 -43.96 4.17
CA THR A 350 -2.53 -44.37 2.76
C THR A 350 -1.26 -45.18 2.54
N SER A 351 -0.16 -44.82 3.23
CA SER A 351 1.11 -45.55 3.19
C SER A 351 1.03 -46.99 3.74
N GLU A 352 0.05 -47.25 4.62
CA GLU A 352 -0.10 -48.52 5.34
C GLU A 352 -1.41 -49.23 4.98
N MET A 353 -1.90 -49.03 3.75
CA MET A 353 -3.17 -49.60 3.30
C MET A 353 -3.20 -51.15 3.35
N ASN A 354 -2.03 -51.79 3.34
CA ASN A 354 -1.90 -53.25 3.45
C ASN A 354 -2.03 -53.78 4.88
N THR A 355 -1.98 -52.91 5.89
CA THR A 355 -2.07 -53.28 7.31
C THR A 355 -3.50 -53.07 7.81
N SER A 356 -4.00 -53.91 8.73
CA SER A 356 -5.32 -53.71 9.35
C SER A 356 -5.35 -52.66 10.46
N GLN A 357 -4.38 -51.74 10.50
CA GLN A 357 -4.29 -50.72 11.56
C GLN A 357 -5.22 -49.55 11.21
N GLN A 358 -6.20 -49.31 12.06
CA GLN A 358 -7.13 -48.20 11.94
C GLN A 358 -7.00 -47.30 13.17
N TYR A 359 -7.07 -46.00 12.94
CA TYR A 359 -7.01 -44.99 13.97
C TYR A 359 -8.39 -44.37 14.16
N HIS A 360 -8.81 -44.25 15.42
CA HIS A 360 -10.04 -43.59 15.77
C HIS A 360 -9.75 -42.12 16.12
N CYS A 361 -10.46 -41.19 15.49
CA CYS A 361 -10.29 -39.76 15.77
C CYS A 361 -11.62 -39.03 15.77
N ARG A 362 -11.67 -37.92 16.53
CA ARG A 362 -12.78 -36.94 16.46
C ARG A 362 -12.31 -35.75 15.65
N THR A 363 -13.15 -35.28 14.75
CA THR A 363 -12.82 -34.19 13.83
C THR A 363 -13.94 -33.16 13.74
N PHE A 364 -13.54 -31.93 13.46
CA PHE A 364 -14.43 -30.81 13.15
C PHE A 364 -14.86 -30.79 11.67
N LEU A 365 -14.29 -31.66 10.83
CA LEU A 365 -14.54 -31.75 9.39
C LEU A 365 -15.78 -32.58 9.02
N GLY A 366 -16.65 -32.94 9.96
CA GLY A 366 -17.75 -33.90 9.75
C GLY A 366 -18.78 -33.51 8.68
N HIS A 367 -18.79 -32.26 8.21
CA HIS A 367 -19.66 -31.79 7.12
C HIS A 367 -19.04 -31.94 5.73
N LEU A 368 -17.73 -32.21 5.64
CA LEU A 368 -16.97 -32.30 4.39
C LEU A 368 -16.55 -33.73 4.06
N LEU A 369 -16.50 -34.61 5.06
CA LEU A 369 -15.97 -35.96 4.93
C LEU A 369 -17.06 -36.94 4.55
N ASN A 370 -16.78 -37.73 3.53
CA ASN A 370 -17.49 -38.94 3.15
C ASN A 370 -16.53 -40.15 3.23
N ILE A 371 -17.11 -41.35 3.24
CA ILE A 371 -16.36 -42.61 3.22
C ILE A 371 -15.58 -42.71 1.90
N GLY A 372 -14.30 -43.07 1.98
CA GLY A 372 -13.38 -43.18 0.84
C GLY A 372 -12.64 -41.88 0.48
N ASP A 373 -12.93 -40.77 1.15
CA ASP A 373 -12.21 -39.51 0.94
C ASP A 373 -10.79 -39.56 1.48
N LEU A 374 -9.89 -38.80 0.83
CA LEU A 374 -8.53 -38.55 1.31
C LEU A 374 -8.48 -37.30 2.20
N VAL A 375 -7.83 -37.40 3.34
CA VAL A 375 -7.69 -36.33 4.33
C VAL A 375 -6.26 -36.18 4.79
N LEU A 376 -5.82 -34.95 5.03
CA LEU A 376 -4.53 -34.65 5.59
C LEU A 376 -4.63 -34.47 7.10
N GLY A 377 -3.74 -35.13 7.82
CA GLY A 377 -3.68 -35.06 9.27
C GLY A 377 -2.26 -35.23 9.81
N PHE A 378 -2.10 -34.94 11.09
CA PHE A 378 -0.88 -35.30 11.82
C PHE A 378 -1.11 -36.57 12.62
N ASP A 379 -0.15 -37.48 12.50
CA ASP A 379 -0.05 -38.66 13.34
C ASP A 379 0.70 -38.31 14.63
N PHE A 380 0.02 -38.39 15.77
CA PHE A 380 0.62 -38.20 17.09
C PHE A 380 1.18 -39.50 17.66
N ALA A 381 0.70 -40.67 17.21
CA ALA A 381 1.11 -41.96 17.77
C ALA A 381 2.57 -42.30 17.42
N ASN A 382 2.99 -42.02 16.19
CA ASN A 382 4.36 -42.30 15.74
C ASN A 382 5.31 -41.10 15.82
N SER A 383 4.81 -39.91 16.14
CA SER A 383 5.62 -38.68 16.14
C SER A 383 6.23 -38.39 17.50
N ASN A 384 7.55 -38.19 17.52
CA ASN A 384 8.26 -37.78 18.72
C ASN A 384 8.32 -36.23 18.82
N ILE A 385 7.40 -35.66 19.59
CA ILE A 385 7.26 -34.22 19.76
C ILE A 385 7.89 -33.79 21.07
N ASN A 386 8.86 -32.88 21.00
CA ASN A 386 9.47 -32.31 22.20
C ASN A 386 8.78 -31.00 22.60
N ASP A 387 7.64 -31.11 23.29
CA ASP A 387 6.92 -29.96 23.85
C ASP A 387 6.70 -30.12 25.36
N GLU A 388 6.92 -29.04 26.13
CA GLU A 388 6.85 -29.06 27.59
C GLU A 388 5.43 -29.37 28.09
N TYR A 389 4.40 -28.85 27.42
CA TYR A 389 3.02 -29.01 27.84
C TYR A 389 2.48 -30.38 27.44
N LEU A 390 2.82 -30.84 26.24
CA LEU A 390 2.43 -32.17 25.77
C LEU A 390 3.02 -33.28 26.67
N ASN A 391 4.29 -33.16 27.07
CA ASN A 391 4.96 -34.13 27.94
C ASN A 391 4.35 -34.23 29.35
N LYS A 392 3.70 -33.16 29.82
CA LYS A 392 3.02 -33.12 31.13
C LYS A 392 1.55 -33.57 31.06
N MET A 393 1.03 -33.78 29.85
CA MET A 393 -0.36 -34.15 29.64
C MET A 393 -0.59 -35.63 29.92
N ASN A 394 -1.80 -35.99 30.36
CA ASN A 394 -2.17 -37.39 30.52
C ASN A 394 -2.19 -38.08 29.14
N PRO A 395 -1.54 -39.24 28.96
CA PRO A 395 -1.50 -39.95 27.68
C PRO A 395 -2.89 -40.24 27.11
N HIS A 396 -3.88 -40.55 27.97
CA HIS A 396 -5.26 -40.80 27.54
C HIS A 396 -6.02 -39.60 26.97
N HIS A 397 -5.49 -38.39 27.15
CA HIS A 397 -6.10 -37.18 26.59
C HIS A 397 -5.43 -36.71 25.30
N VAL A 398 -4.28 -37.30 24.94
CA VAL A 398 -3.60 -37.01 23.68
C VAL A 398 -4.31 -37.79 22.57
N PRO A 399 -4.74 -37.14 21.48
CA PRO A 399 -5.33 -37.84 20.34
C PRO A 399 -4.26 -38.62 19.58
N ASP A 400 -4.62 -39.76 19.00
CA ASP A 400 -3.69 -40.55 18.16
C ASP A 400 -3.48 -39.89 16.79
N VAL A 401 -4.54 -39.33 16.21
CA VAL A 401 -4.52 -38.63 14.92
C VAL A 401 -5.37 -37.37 15.01
N VAL A 402 -4.90 -36.28 14.42
CA VAL A 402 -5.67 -35.03 14.25
C VAL A 402 -5.79 -34.71 12.77
N LEU A 403 -7.02 -34.75 12.26
CA LEU A 403 -7.36 -34.39 10.89
C LEU A 403 -7.50 -32.86 10.76
N ILE A 404 -6.97 -32.31 9.66
CA ILE A 404 -6.87 -30.86 9.48
C ILE A 404 -7.66 -30.39 8.26
N LYS A 405 -7.39 -31.00 7.10
CA LYS A 405 -8.04 -30.61 5.84
C LYS A 405 -8.28 -31.82 4.95
N LYS A 406 -9.31 -31.73 4.11
CA LYS A 406 -9.57 -32.72 3.07
C LYS A 406 -8.55 -32.55 1.94
N SER A 407 -7.93 -33.63 1.49
CA SER A 407 -7.02 -33.61 0.34
C SER A 407 -7.84 -33.71 -0.95
N TYR A 408 -7.39 -33.02 -1.99
CA TYR A 408 -7.96 -33.10 -3.33
C TYR A 408 -6.83 -33.17 -4.34
N ASP A 409 -7.08 -33.71 -5.54
CA ASP A 409 -6.05 -33.91 -6.55
C ASP A 409 -5.44 -32.57 -7.03
N ARG A 410 -4.16 -32.36 -6.66
CA ARG A 410 -3.35 -31.18 -7.00
C ARG A 410 -3.23 -30.96 -8.50
N SER A 411 -3.06 -32.04 -9.28
CA SER A 411 -2.82 -31.94 -10.72
C SER A 411 -4.04 -31.40 -11.45
N ARG A 412 -5.24 -31.78 -11.00
CA ARG A 412 -6.51 -31.28 -11.53
C ARG A 412 -6.72 -29.81 -11.17
N ARG A 413 -6.43 -29.41 -9.92
CA ARG A 413 -6.54 -28.01 -9.48
C ARG A 413 -5.67 -27.06 -10.30
N VAL A 414 -4.40 -27.41 -10.50
CA VAL A 414 -3.45 -26.58 -11.27
C VAL A 414 -3.91 -26.38 -12.72
N LYS A 415 -4.48 -27.42 -13.35
CA LYS A 415 -5.03 -27.34 -14.71
C LYS A 415 -6.29 -26.48 -14.81
N ARG A 416 -7.12 -26.48 -13.77
CA ARG A 416 -8.37 -25.69 -13.71
C ARG A 416 -8.13 -24.23 -13.33
N ARG A 417 -7.00 -23.89 -12.71
CA ARG A 417 -6.69 -22.52 -12.26
C ARG A 417 -6.51 -21.57 -13.45
N ASN A 418 -7.51 -20.73 -13.68
CA ASN A 418 -7.57 -19.69 -14.73
C ASN A 418 -7.38 -18.26 -14.18
N TRP A 419 -6.81 -18.15 -12.98
CA TRP A 419 -6.59 -16.89 -12.29
C TRP A 419 -5.17 -16.82 -11.74
N LYS A 420 -4.68 -15.59 -11.56
CA LYS A 420 -3.37 -15.25 -11.03
C LYS A 420 -3.49 -14.15 -9.97
N LEU A 421 -2.50 -14.11 -9.08
CA LEU A 421 -2.34 -13.01 -8.13
C LEU A 421 -1.30 -12.03 -8.66
N GLN A 422 -1.44 -10.77 -8.25
CA GLN A 422 -0.40 -9.78 -8.49
C GLN A 422 0.71 -9.97 -7.46
N GLU A 423 1.95 -9.91 -7.89
CA GLU A 423 3.13 -9.94 -7.01
C GLU A 423 3.67 -8.52 -6.81
N MET A 424 4.19 -8.20 -5.62
CA MET A 424 4.89 -6.94 -5.43
C MET A 424 6.26 -7.00 -6.12
N ALA A 425 6.66 -5.91 -6.77
CA ALA A 425 8.03 -5.79 -7.27
C ALA A 425 9.01 -5.74 -6.09
N ARG A 426 9.85 -6.78 -5.95
CA ARG A 426 10.86 -6.91 -4.90
C ARG A 426 12.24 -7.06 -5.53
N ASP A 427 13.25 -6.48 -4.90
CA ASP A 427 14.66 -6.75 -5.22
C ASP A 427 14.98 -8.18 -4.74
N ARG A 428 14.71 -9.19 -5.57
CA ARG A 428 14.90 -10.62 -5.25
C ARG A 428 15.99 -11.27 -6.10
N GLU A 429 16.88 -12.02 -5.46
CA GLU A 429 17.84 -12.92 -6.12
C GLU A 429 17.25 -14.35 -6.15
N GLY A 430 16.50 -14.68 -7.20
CA GLY A 430 16.05 -16.06 -7.48
C GLY A 430 14.93 -16.63 -6.58
N MET A 431 14.20 -17.62 -7.09
CA MET A 431 13.13 -18.33 -6.37
C MET A 431 13.51 -19.79 -6.14
N ASP A 432 13.48 -20.22 -4.87
CA ASP A 432 13.79 -21.60 -4.49
C ASP A 432 12.59 -22.53 -4.75
N THR A 433 12.86 -23.80 -5.04
CA THR A 433 11.82 -24.82 -5.28
C THR A 433 10.86 -25.03 -4.10
N ASP A 434 11.30 -24.73 -2.87
CA ASP A 434 10.43 -24.82 -1.69
C ASP A 434 9.43 -23.66 -1.62
N ASP A 435 9.83 -22.47 -2.08
CA ASP A 435 8.94 -21.31 -2.14
C ASP A 435 7.82 -21.51 -3.17
N GLU A 436 8.10 -22.19 -4.29
CA GLU A 436 7.08 -22.57 -5.27
C GLU A 436 6.00 -23.49 -4.68
N ARG A 437 6.41 -24.49 -3.88
CA ARG A 437 5.46 -25.39 -3.20
C ARG A 437 4.62 -24.64 -2.17
N GLN A 438 5.25 -23.82 -1.33
CA GLN A 438 4.54 -23.02 -0.32
C GLN A 438 3.56 -22.02 -0.95
N TYR A 439 3.92 -21.46 -2.11
CA TYR A 439 3.03 -20.59 -2.88
C TYR A 439 1.85 -21.35 -3.47
N GLN A 440 2.06 -22.56 -4.02
CA GLN A 440 0.97 -23.41 -4.49
C GLN A 440 0.00 -23.79 -3.37
N ASP A 441 0.52 -24.18 -2.20
CA ASP A 441 -0.28 -24.48 -1.02
C ASP A 441 -1.12 -23.26 -0.58
N PHE A 442 -0.57 -22.04 -0.71
CA PHE A 442 -1.32 -20.80 -0.43
C PHE A 442 -2.45 -20.56 -1.44
N LEU A 443 -2.23 -20.85 -2.72
CA LEU A 443 -3.29 -20.74 -3.74
C LEU A 443 -4.41 -21.76 -3.51
N GLU A 444 -4.08 -22.97 -3.07
CA GLU A 444 -5.07 -23.97 -2.65
C GLU A 444 -5.88 -23.50 -1.44
N ASP A 445 -5.23 -22.92 -0.42
CA ASP A 445 -5.92 -22.38 0.75
C ASP A 445 -6.91 -21.26 0.37
N LEU A 446 -6.59 -20.47 -0.67
CA LEU A 446 -7.51 -19.45 -1.22
C LEU A 446 -8.71 -20.08 -1.92
N GLU A 447 -8.55 -21.17 -2.66
CA GLU A 447 -9.68 -21.87 -3.29
C GLU A 447 -10.66 -22.38 -2.22
N GLU A 448 -10.13 -22.93 -1.13
CA GLU A 448 -10.91 -23.57 -0.06
C GLU A 448 -11.61 -22.58 0.87
N ASP A 449 -11.00 -21.43 1.18
CA ASP A 449 -11.52 -20.50 2.19
C ASP A 449 -12.12 -19.21 1.62
N GLU A 450 -13.44 -19.16 1.55
CA GLU A 450 -14.21 -17.97 1.14
C GLU A 450 -13.88 -16.71 1.94
N ALA A 451 -13.52 -16.83 3.23
CA ALA A 451 -13.22 -15.67 4.06
C ALA A 451 -11.87 -15.05 3.69
N LEU A 452 -10.88 -15.86 3.32
CA LEU A 452 -9.60 -15.38 2.81
C LEU A 452 -9.78 -14.75 1.42
N ARG A 453 -10.61 -15.33 0.56
CA ARG A 453 -10.91 -14.81 -0.79
C ARG A 453 -11.46 -13.39 -0.78
N LYS A 454 -12.40 -13.09 0.12
CA LYS A 454 -12.98 -11.73 0.23
C LYS A 454 -11.93 -10.64 0.44
N ASN A 455 -10.80 -10.99 1.04
CA ASN A 455 -9.74 -10.04 1.39
C ASN A 455 -8.63 -9.93 0.35
N VAL A 456 -8.66 -10.75 -0.71
CA VAL A 456 -7.62 -10.80 -1.75
C VAL A 456 -8.20 -10.37 -3.10
N ASN A 457 -7.43 -9.64 -3.90
CA ASN A 457 -7.81 -9.30 -5.26
C ASN A 457 -7.31 -10.42 -6.19
N ILE A 458 -8.24 -11.08 -6.89
CA ILE A 458 -7.94 -12.20 -7.78
C ILE A 458 -8.07 -11.69 -9.22
N PHE A 459 -7.07 -11.93 -10.06
CA PHE A 459 -7.09 -11.48 -11.45
C PHE A 459 -7.27 -12.66 -12.39
N ARG A 460 -8.03 -12.47 -13.47
CA ARG A 460 -8.17 -13.50 -14.51
C ARG A 460 -6.86 -13.63 -15.30
N ASP A 461 -6.41 -14.86 -15.51
CA ASP A 461 -5.27 -15.16 -16.38
C ASP A 461 -5.76 -15.39 -17.81
N ALA A 462 -5.58 -14.39 -18.68
CA ALA A 462 -5.99 -14.46 -20.08
C ALA A 462 -5.21 -15.51 -20.91
N SER A 463 -4.06 -15.97 -20.42
CA SER A 463 -3.21 -16.93 -21.11
C SER A 463 -3.69 -18.39 -20.97
N LYS A 464 -4.52 -18.68 -19.97
CA LYS A 464 -5.03 -20.03 -19.68
C LYS A 464 -6.51 -20.15 -20.03
N ILE A 465 -6.80 -21.04 -20.97
CA ILE A 465 -8.18 -21.43 -21.31
C ILE A 465 -8.55 -22.59 -20.37
N PRO A 466 -9.65 -22.50 -19.59
CA PRO A 466 -10.05 -23.58 -18.71
C PRO A 466 -10.42 -24.82 -19.54
N VAL A 467 -9.78 -25.95 -19.24
CA VAL A 467 -10.18 -27.25 -19.78
C VAL A 467 -11.26 -27.79 -18.86
N GLU A 468 -12.52 -27.70 -19.27
CA GLU A 468 -13.62 -28.40 -18.59
C GLU A 468 -13.76 -29.81 -19.18
N SER A 469 -13.47 -30.83 -18.39
CA SER A 469 -13.89 -32.21 -18.67
C SER A 469 -15.15 -32.52 -17.85
N ASP A 470 -16.12 -33.20 -18.45
CA ASP A 470 -17.40 -33.56 -17.81
C ASP A 470 -17.29 -34.70 -16.77
N THR A 471 -16.09 -35.27 -16.56
CA THR A 471 -15.83 -36.43 -15.67
C THR A 471 -15.26 -36.06 -14.30
N ASP A 472 -15.31 -34.77 -13.94
CA ASP A 472 -14.32 -34.13 -13.08
C ASP A 472 -14.94 -33.49 -11.82
N ASP A 473 -16.08 -34.00 -11.35
CA ASP A 473 -16.85 -33.47 -10.22
C ASP A 473 -16.42 -34.07 -8.86
N ASP A 474 -15.18 -33.78 -8.43
CA ASP A 474 -14.65 -34.16 -7.10
C ASP A 474 -15.18 -33.26 -5.96
N GLY A 475 -16.14 -32.37 -6.22
CA GLY A 475 -16.67 -31.42 -5.21
C GLY A 475 -15.64 -30.40 -4.68
N ALA A 476 -14.48 -30.26 -5.33
CA ALA A 476 -13.44 -29.31 -4.92
C ALA A 476 -13.94 -27.84 -5.04
N PRO A 477 -13.75 -26.99 -4.00
CA PRO A 477 -14.14 -25.59 -4.03
C PRO A 477 -13.50 -24.82 -5.19
N ARG A 478 -14.27 -23.95 -5.86
CA ARG A 478 -13.80 -23.12 -6.99
C ARG A 478 -13.96 -21.63 -6.67
N VAL A 479 -13.06 -20.82 -7.24
CA VAL A 479 -13.23 -19.35 -7.29
C VAL A 479 -14.25 -19.02 -8.37
N SER A 480 -15.27 -18.24 -8.01
CA SER A 480 -16.31 -17.88 -8.97
C SER A 480 -15.82 -16.82 -9.97
N LEU A 481 -16.31 -16.85 -11.21
CA LEU A 481 -15.96 -15.85 -12.23
C LEU A 481 -16.36 -14.42 -11.82
N ALA A 482 -17.39 -14.27 -10.98
CA ALA A 482 -17.85 -12.98 -10.47
C ALA A 482 -16.87 -12.31 -9.49
N GLU A 483 -15.97 -13.10 -8.90
CA GLU A 483 -14.95 -12.62 -7.95
C GLU A 483 -13.64 -12.26 -8.65
N MET A 484 -13.49 -12.56 -9.94
CA MET A 484 -12.29 -12.27 -10.71
C MET A 484 -12.33 -10.84 -11.27
N LEU A 485 -11.24 -10.10 -11.07
CA LEU A 485 -11.02 -8.79 -11.67
C LEU A 485 -10.28 -8.95 -12.99
N GLU A 486 -10.61 -8.10 -13.96
CA GLU A 486 -9.79 -7.93 -15.16
C GLU A 486 -8.58 -7.05 -14.83
N GLU A 487 -7.40 -7.48 -15.27
CA GLU A 487 -6.17 -6.71 -15.11
C GLU A 487 -6.22 -5.49 -16.04
N LEU A 488 -6.54 -4.32 -15.48
CA LEU A 488 -6.46 -3.05 -16.21
C LEU A 488 -5.01 -2.59 -16.29
N SER A 489 -4.27 -3.09 -17.27
CA SER A 489 -2.99 -2.49 -17.68
C SER A 489 -3.26 -1.24 -18.52
N LEU A 490 -3.05 -0.06 -17.95
CA LEU A 490 -3.10 1.23 -18.65
C LEU A 490 -1.88 1.46 -19.56
N THR A 491 -1.47 0.47 -20.34
CA THR A 491 -0.41 0.61 -21.35
C THR A 491 -0.95 0.91 -22.75
N ASP A 492 -2.25 0.75 -22.99
CA ASP A 492 -2.87 0.99 -24.31
C ASP A 492 -3.49 2.39 -24.50
N ALA A 493 -3.15 3.36 -23.63
CA ALA A 493 -3.65 4.73 -23.73
C ALA A 493 -2.59 5.76 -24.19
N THR A 494 -1.56 5.31 -24.92
CA THR A 494 -0.74 6.21 -25.75
C THR A 494 -0.95 5.84 -27.20
N GLY A 495 -1.76 6.64 -27.91
CA GLY A 495 -2.14 6.43 -29.29
C GLY A 495 -0.93 6.26 -30.22
N GLY A 496 -0.94 5.14 -30.94
CA GLY A 496 -0.08 4.88 -32.08
C GLY A 496 -0.96 4.50 -33.27
N GLU A 497 -1.22 5.51 -34.10
CA GLU A 497 -1.37 5.48 -35.56
C GLU A 497 -2.28 4.41 -36.20
N GLY A 498 -3.39 4.88 -36.78
CA GLY A 498 -4.12 4.15 -37.79
C GLY A 498 -3.31 4.05 -39.09
N ALA A 499 -3.06 2.82 -39.53
CA ALA A 499 -2.81 2.46 -40.92
C ALA A 499 -2.86 0.93 -41.03
N ASP A 500 -4.07 0.38 -41.23
CA ASP A 500 -4.24 -0.83 -42.03
C ASP A 500 -5.73 -1.02 -42.36
N MET A 501 -6.18 -0.24 -43.33
CA MET A 501 -7.37 -0.53 -44.12
C MET A 501 -7.02 -0.32 -45.58
N MET A 502 -7.09 -1.42 -46.34
CA MET A 502 -7.06 -1.55 -47.80
C MET A 502 -5.69 -1.66 -48.50
N THR A 503 -5.35 -2.91 -48.88
CA THR A 503 -4.85 -3.44 -50.17
C THR A 503 -4.25 -4.82 -49.85
N ASP A 504 -4.61 -5.98 -50.42
CA ASP A 504 -5.41 -6.41 -51.58
C ASP A 504 -6.22 -7.67 -51.23
#